data_AF-A0A496QC52-F1
#
_entry.id   AF-A0A496QC52-F1
#
_cell.length_a   1.000
_cell.length_b   1.000
_cell.length_c   1.000
_cell.angle_alpha   90.00
_cell.angle_beta   90.00
_cell.angle_gamma   90.00
#
_symmetry.space_group_name_H-M   'P 1'
#
loop_
_entity.id
_entity.type
_entity.pdbx_description
1 polymer ?
#
loop_
_entity_poly.entity_id
_entity_poly.type
_entity_poly.pdbx_seq_one_letter_code
_entity_poly.pdbx_strand_id
1 'polypeptide(L)'
;MYFHVGNGFLILGDTRSAVEAPMRAYHGEIGRMIDSEEEAAEFVKASENYWITGYFDSDRFKIGLGLEYAFSTKRTTLFINPEGHTLAATMIQENIFLDESEKSRILGYMTSKDEALSEKYFGNYLAFFPGGSVSTLRRELSHWFDESLEPYRELADLIVEFTKKSQGVAEIFGSIVASPTSFALRLQTSVNADMNPEIQKLREWGAKHYNTNGFEVYELKSIFEKIYFLLDKTELVITNLSPEDYLKRLSAGKKLEDNDRYVYLKNMYKTENIAEVFVNLGDIFYDLLGMKADTALLYTESMEENGNLIHSLRVY
;
A
#
# COMPACT_ATOMS: atom_id res chain seq x y z
N MET A 1 -11.39 -4.75 16.64
CA MET A 1 -11.62 -3.39 16.11
C MET A 1 -12.45 -2.59 17.12
N TYR A 2 -11.84 -1.55 17.66
CA TYR A 2 -12.36 -0.59 18.61
C TYR A 2 -12.40 0.77 17.91
N PHE A 3 -13.27 1.67 18.38
CA PHE A 3 -13.36 3.01 17.80
C PHE A 3 -13.78 4.06 18.84
N HIS A 4 -13.42 5.31 18.59
CA HIS A 4 -13.88 6.48 19.35
C HIS A 4 -14.37 7.56 18.39
N VAL A 5 -15.63 7.97 18.53
CA VAL A 5 -16.22 9.07 17.78
C VAL A 5 -16.13 10.34 18.63
N GLY A 6 -15.31 11.29 18.19
CA GLY A 6 -15.22 12.62 18.77
C GLY A 6 -16.02 13.65 17.95
N ASN A 7 -16.04 14.90 18.41
CA ASN A 7 -16.61 16.00 17.63
C ASN A 7 -15.70 16.31 16.43
N GLY A 8 -16.04 15.74 15.26
CA GLY A 8 -15.35 16.00 13.99
C GLY A 8 -14.14 15.08 13.72
N PHE A 9 -13.97 14.00 14.48
CA PHE A 9 -12.93 13.01 14.22
C PHE A 9 -13.35 11.61 14.69
N LEU A 10 -12.72 10.59 14.11
CA LEU A 10 -12.89 9.19 14.48
C LEU A 10 -11.52 8.56 14.66
N ILE A 11 -11.32 7.85 15.76
CA ILE A 11 -10.12 7.04 16.00
C ILE A 11 -10.52 5.59 15.85
N LEU A 12 -9.79 4.85 15.02
CA LEU A 12 -9.94 3.41 14.84
C LEU A 12 -8.69 2.72 15.36
N GLY A 13 -8.89 1.58 16.03
CA GLY A 13 -7.81 0.74 16.49
C GLY A 13 -8.21 -0.73 16.43
N ASP A 14 -7.25 -1.61 16.24
CA ASP A 14 -7.44 -3.05 16.40
C ASP A 14 -7.72 -3.45 17.87
N THR A 15 -7.15 -2.70 18.81
CA THR A 15 -7.22 -2.85 20.26
C THR A 15 -7.83 -1.63 20.96
N ARG A 16 -8.36 -1.84 22.17
CA ARG A 16 -8.92 -0.76 22.99
C ARG A 16 -7.88 0.29 23.34
N SER A 17 -6.65 -0.15 23.62
CA SER A 17 -5.52 0.72 23.94
C SER A 17 -5.15 1.64 22.76
N ALA A 18 -5.16 1.11 21.52
CA ALA A 18 -4.90 1.90 20.31
C ALA A 18 -5.89 3.05 20.10
N VAL A 19 -7.09 2.97 20.70
CA VAL A 19 -8.11 4.03 20.67
C VAL A 19 -8.04 4.96 21.88
N GLU A 20 -7.84 4.41 23.08
CA GLU A 20 -7.84 5.18 24.32
C GLU A 20 -6.54 5.98 24.54
N ALA A 21 -5.39 5.45 24.12
CA ALA A 21 -4.10 6.12 24.33
C ALA A 21 -3.99 7.46 23.58
N PRO A 22 -4.37 7.59 22.29
CA PRO A 22 -4.38 8.88 21.60
C PRO A 22 -5.33 9.88 22.28
N MET A 23 -6.48 9.43 22.81
CA MET A 23 -7.42 10.29 23.53
C MET A 23 -6.84 10.80 24.85
N ARG A 24 -6.20 9.93 25.63
CA ARG A 24 -5.55 10.31 26.89
C ARG A 24 -4.38 11.26 26.65
N ALA A 25 -3.60 11.02 25.58
CA ALA A 25 -2.51 11.89 25.17
C ALA A 25 -3.01 13.27 24.67
N TYR A 26 -4.13 13.31 23.93
CA TYR A 26 -4.79 14.56 23.52
C TYR A 26 -5.23 15.40 24.73
N HIS A 27 -5.78 14.75 25.75
CA HIS A 27 -6.18 15.40 27.01
C HIS A 27 -5.01 15.68 27.98
N GLY A 28 -3.78 15.32 27.62
CA GLY A 28 -2.59 15.53 28.46
C GLY A 28 -2.53 14.64 29.71
N GLU A 29 -3.30 13.55 29.75
CA GLU A 29 -3.34 12.60 30.86
C GLU A 29 -2.16 11.63 30.86
N ILE A 30 -1.53 11.46 29.71
CA ILE A 30 -0.30 10.68 29.51
C ILE A 30 0.65 11.46 28.60
N GLY A 31 1.95 11.13 28.68
CA GLY A 31 2.94 11.61 27.73
C GLY A 31 2.57 11.20 26.30
N ARG A 32 2.94 12.03 25.34
CA ARG A 32 2.77 11.70 23.92
C ARG A 32 3.92 10.79 23.52
N MET A 33 3.71 9.94 22.52
CA MET A 33 4.74 9.03 22.01
C MET A 33 6.01 9.76 21.53
N ILE A 34 5.88 11.03 21.12
CA ILE A 34 7.03 11.91 20.78
C ILE A 34 7.92 12.27 21.98
N ASP A 35 7.47 11.99 23.20
CA ASP A 35 8.18 12.33 24.43
C ASP A 35 9.11 11.19 24.89
N SER A 36 9.06 10.00 24.27
CA SER A 36 9.87 8.83 24.64
C SER A 36 10.31 7.99 23.43
N GLU A 37 11.63 7.91 23.22
CA GLU A 37 12.25 7.15 22.10
C GLU A 37 12.02 5.63 22.22
N GLU A 38 11.98 5.10 23.45
CA GLU A 38 11.80 3.67 23.71
C GLU A 38 10.33 3.24 23.47
N GLU A 39 9.37 4.07 23.87
CA GLU A 39 7.94 3.82 23.58
C GLU A 39 7.62 4.01 22.10
N ALA A 40 8.25 4.99 21.43
CA ALA A 40 8.18 5.12 19.99
C ALA A 40 8.70 3.85 19.30
N ALA A 41 9.87 3.35 19.70
CA ALA A 41 10.48 2.12 19.18
C ALA A 41 9.65 0.84 19.41
N GLU A 42 8.96 0.73 20.55
CA GLU A 42 8.01 -0.37 20.79
C GLU A 42 6.75 -0.23 19.94
N PHE A 43 6.21 0.98 19.81
CA PHE A 43 5.08 1.25 18.93
C PHE A 43 5.42 0.93 17.48
N VAL A 44 6.61 1.29 17.00
CA VAL A 44 7.11 0.89 15.67
C VAL A 44 6.87 -0.59 15.45
N LYS A 45 7.46 -1.42 16.32
CA LYS A 45 7.43 -2.87 16.21
C LYS A 45 6.00 -3.41 16.28
N ALA A 46 5.17 -2.84 17.14
CA ALA A 46 3.76 -3.22 17.24
C ALA A 46 2.93 -2.75 16.03
N SER A 47 3.39 -1.70 15.34
CA SER A 47 2.68 -1.06 14.24
C SER A 47 3.07 -1.61 12.86
N GLU A 48 4.15 -2.39 12.75
CA GLU A 48 4.62 -2.99 11.49
C GLU A 48 3.51 -3.74 10.72
N ASN A 49 2.47 -4.20 11.42
CA ASN A 49 1.36 -4.96 10.85
C ASN A 49 0.20 -4.10 10.30
N TYR A 50 0.08 -2.80 10.61
CA TYR A 50 -1.04 -2.00 10.11
C TYR A 50 -0.81 -1.46 8.69
N TRP A 51 -1.86 -1.52 7.87
CA TRP A 51 -1.99 -1.02 6.49
C TRP A 51 -1.39 0.37 6.17
N ILE A 52 -1.48 1.34 7.08
CA ILE A 52 -0.76 2.63 6.98
C ILE A 52 -0.28 2.97 8.39
N THR A 53 1.04 2.96 8.59
CA THR A 53 1.64 3.44 9.84
C THR A 53 2.55 4.61 9.56
N GLY A 54 2.22 5.74 10.17
CA GLY A 54 3.12 6.88 10.31
C GLY A 54 3.46 7.01 11.78
N TYR A 55 4.73 6.86 12.14
CA TYR A 55 5.19 7.12 13.50
C TYR A 55 6.41 8.02 13.49
N PHE A 56 6.58 8.76 14.58
CA PHE A 56 7.79 9.53 14.88
C PHE A 56 8.67 8.67 15.79
N ASP A 57 9.87 8.35 15.33
CA ASP A 57 10.98 7.80 16.10
C ASP A 57 11.98 8.94 16.29
N SER A 58 11.89 9.61 17.45
CA SER A 58 12.63 10.83 17.75
C SER A 58 12.40 11.96 16.72
N ASP A 59 13.43 12.41 16.01
CA ASP A 59 13.38 13.43 14.94
C ASP A 59 13.07 12.85 13.55
N ARG A 60 12.74 11.57 13.46
CA ARG A 60 12.48 10.85 12.21
C ARG A 60 11.03 10.43 12.15
N PHE A 61 10.31 10.85 11.12
CA PHE A 61 9.03 10.23 10.83
C PHE A 61 9.21 9.17 9.77
N LYS A 62 8.73 7.98 10.08
CA LYS A 62 8.66 6.86 9.17
C LYS A 62 7.18 6.66 8.87
N ILE A 63 6.79 6.94 7.64
CA ILE A 63 5.61 6.29 7.08
C ILE A 63 6.10 4.97 6.49
N GLY A 64 5.58 3.86 7.01
CA GLY A 64 5.72 2.55 6.43
C GLY A 64 4.93 2.46 5.13
N LEU A 65 5.28 3.25 4.11
CA LEU A 65 4.77 3.15 2.74
C LEU A 65 5.86 2.99 1.66
N GLY A 66 7.13 2.92 2.05
CA GLY A 66 8.09 1.99 1.44
C GLY A 66 8.82 2.51 0.23
N LEU A 67 10.06 2.84 0.48
CA LEU A 67 11.20 2.32 -0.24
C LEU A 67 12.31 2.13 0.80
N GLU A 68 13.01 1.00 0.75
CA GLU A 68 14.31 0.91 1.42
C GLU A 68 15.28 1.77 0.63
N TYR A 69 15.55 2.93 1.19
CA TYR A 69 16.48 3.84 0.59
C TYR A 69 17.84 3.75 1.26
N ALA A 70 18.87 3.58 0.44
CA ALA A 70 20.26 3.67 0.90
C ALA A 70 20.68 5.16 1.04
N PHE A 71 19.96 5.91 1.88
CA PHE A 71 20.34 7.25 2.30
C PHE A 71 20.24 7.40 3.82
N SER A 72 20.82 8.48 4.34
CA SER A 72 20.57 8.92 5.71
C SER A 72 19.72 10.18 5.69
N THR A 73 18.70 10.26 6.55
CA THR A 73 17.87 11.46 6.71
C THR A 73 18.57 12.41 7.67
N LYS A 74 18.85 13.63 7.19
CA LYS A 74 19.46 14.72 7.97
C LYS A 74 18.45 15.46 8.83
N ARG A 75 17.28 15.74 8.25
CA ARG A 75 16.21 16.50 8.89
C ARG A 75 14.86 16.05 8.37
N THR A 76 13.91 15.93 9.28
CA THR A 76 12.49 15.74 8.96
C THR A 76 11.71 16.98 9.33
N THR A 77 10.85 17.45 8.44
CA THR A 77 9.89 18.52 8.74
C THR A 77 8.50 18.04 8.45
N LEU A 78 7.60 18.12 9.44
CA LEU A 78 6.19 17.80 9.30
C LEU A 78 5.36 19.08 9.34
N PHE A 79 4.47 19.21 8.36
CA PHE A 79 3.43 20.23 8.32
C PHE A 79 2.08 19.54 8.38
N ILE A 80 1.23 19.92 9.33
CA ILE A 80 -0.17 19.47 9.38
C ILE A 80 -1.05 20.71 9.40
N ASN A 81 -1.86 20.88 8.37
CA ASN A 81 -2.79 21.97 8.24
C ASN A 81 -4.18 21.46 7.83
N PRO A 82 -5.27 21.97 8.41
CA PRO A 82 -6.58 21.83 7.79
C PRO A 82 -6.64 22.72 6.54
N GLU A 83 -7.01 22.14 5.40
CA GLU A 83 -7.19 22.79 4.10
C GLU A 83 -8.65 22.59 3.65
N GLY A 84 -9.52 23.53 4.02
CA GLY A 84 -10.96 23.41 3.77
C GLY A 84 -11.58 22.23 4.52
N HIS A 85 -12.08 21.23 3.79
CA HIS A 85 -12.62 19.99 4.35
C HIS A 85 -11.59 18.85 4.43
N THR A 86 -10.34 19.12 4.07
CA THR A 86 -9.27 18.13 4.05
C THR A 86 -8.29 18.38 5.21
N LEU A 87 -7.85 17.33 5.88
CA LEU A 87 -6.64 17.35 6.70
C LEU A 87 -5.43 17.07 5.82
N ALA A 88 -4.53 18.04 5.75
CA ALA A 88 -3.31 17.98 4.98
C ALA A 88 -2.08 17.75 5.87
N ALA A 89 -1.47 16.58 5.77
CA ALA A 89 -0.18 16.29 6.37
C ALA A 89 0.89 16.15 5.28
N THR A 90 1.94 16.97 5.33
CA THR A 90 3.09 16.88 4.41
C THR A 90 4.35 16.76 5.23
N MET A 91 5.12 15.71 4.97
CA MET A 91 6.45 15.53 5.50
C MET A 91 7.49 15.77 4.40
N ILE A 92 8.55 16.48 4.76
CA ILE A 92 9.75 16.65 3.95
C ILE A 92 10.93 16.02 4.70
N GLN A 93 11.61 15.08 4.06
CA GLN A 93 12.85 14.49 4.54
C GLN A 93 14.02 14.98 3.70
N GLU A 94 14.94 15.69 4.33
CA GLU A 94 16.22 16.05 3.73
C GLU A 94 17.17 14.87 3.81
N ASN A 95 17.55 14.33 2.66
CA ASN A 95 18.31 13.09 2.58
C ASN A 95 19.74 13.32 2.09
N ILE A 96 20.65 12.53 2.64
CA ILE A 96 22.05 12.43 2.25
C ILE A 96 22.23 11.06 1.61
N PHE A 97 22.36 11.05 0.29
CA PHE A 97 22.59 9.84 -0.50
C PHE A 97 24.06 9.41 -0.39
N LEU A 98 24.29 8.10 -0.53
CA LEU A 98 25.65 7.55 -0.63
C LEU A 98 26.40 8.10 -1.85
N ASP A 99 25.70 8.22 -2.98
CA ASP A 99 26.19 8.87 -4.20
C ASP A 99 25.01 9.35 -5.09
N GLU A 100 25.34 10.08 -6.16
CA GLU A 100 24.36 10.60 -7.13
C GLU A 100 23.65 9.50 -7.95
N SER A 101 24.21 8.29 -8.02
CA SER A 101 23.58 7.19 -8.76
C SER A 101 22.34 6.68 -8.03
N GLU A 102 22.38 6.60 -6.70
CA GLU A 102 21.23 6.24 -5.87
C GLU A 102 20.13 7.30 -5.95
N LYS A 103 20.49 8.58 -5.89
CA LYS A 103 19.54 9.68 -6.08
C LYS A 103 18.90 9.62 -7.47
N SER A 104 19.71 9.41 -8.51
CA SER A 104 19.21 9.30 -9.89
C SER A 104 18.29 8.10 -10.08
N ARG A 105 18.59 6.97 -9.44
CA ARG A 105 17.76 5.76 -9.45
C ARG A 105 16.38 6.03 -8.86
N ILE A 106 16.32 6.72 -7.72
CA ILE A 106 15.06 7.03 -7.04
C ILE A 106 14.26 8.09 -7.79
N LEU A 107 14.93 9.13 -8.33
CA LEU A 107 14.29 10.07 -9.25
C LEU A 107 13.68 9.34 -10.45
N GLY A 108 14.36 8.32 -10.97
CA GLY A 108 13.87 7.50 -12.08
C GLY A 108 12.59 6.69 -11.77
N TYR A 109 12.15 6.61 -10.52
CA TYR A 109 10.87 6.01 -10.16
C TYR A 109 9.70 7.00 -10.20
N MET A 110 9.97 8.31 -10.31
CA MET A 110 8.93 9.32 -10.52
C MET A 110 8.26 9.09 -11.87
N THR A 111 6.97 8.76 -11.87
CA THR A 111 6.19 8.53 -13.08
C THR A 111 4.77 9.04 -12.90
N SER A 112 4.12 9.48 -13.99
CA SER A 112 2.66 9.64 -13.98
C SER A 112 1.98 8.28 -13.93
N LYS A 113 0.76 8.25 -13.40
CA LYS A 113 -0.08 7.05 -13.27
C LYS A 113 -1.24 7.10 -14.25
N ASP A 114 -1.14 7.93 -15.29
CA ASP A 114 -2.26 8.29 -16.16
C ASP A 114 -2.87 7.05 -16.85
N GLU A 115 -2.04 6.09 -17.28
CA GLU A 115 -2.52 4.82 -17.84
C GLU A 115 -3.33 4.03 -16.81
N ALA A 116 -2.83 3.94 -15.58
CA ALA A 116 -3.51 3.27 -14.47
C ALA A 116 -4.84 3.96 -14.09
N LEU A 117 -5.01 5.27 -14.32
CA LEU A 117 -6.29 5.94 -14.03
C LEU A 117 -7.46 5.44 -14.87
N SER A 118 -7.17 4.96 -16.09
CA SER A 118 -8.17 4.47 -17.05
C SER A 118 -8.57 3.01 -16.81
N GLU A 119 -7.81 2.31 -15.97
CA GLU A 119 -8.02 0.92 -15.62
C GLU A 119 -9.13 0.76 -14.58
N LYS A 120 -9.71 -0.45 -14.51
CA LYS A 120 -10.75 -0.76 -13.53
C LYS A 120 -10.16 -1.39 -12.28
N TYR A 121 -10.66 -0.96 -11.13
CA TYR A 121 -10.29 -1.50 -9.82
C TYR A 121 -11.53 -1.87 -9.02
N PHE A 122 -11.38 -2.83 -8.12
CA PHE A 122 -12.41 -3.18 -7.15
C PHE A 122 -11.89 -3.05 -5.72
N GLY A 123 -12.82 -2.91 -4.79
CA GLY A 123 -12.52 -2.80 -3.37
C GLY A 123 -12.28 -1.36 -2.91
N ASN A 124 -11.77 -1.24 -1.70
CA ASN A 124 -11.62 0.02 -0.96
C ASN A 124 -10.16 0.40 -0.71
N TYR A 125 -9.22 -0.37 -1.25
CA TYR A 125 -7.79 -0.09 -1.18
C TYR A 125 -7.16 -0.24 -2.55
N LEU A 126 -6.22 0.64 -2.84
CA LEU A 126 -5.37 0.61 -4.00
C LEU A 126 -4.02 1.22 -3.66
N ALA A 127 -2.94 0.56 -4.07
CA ALA A 127 -1.60 1.11 -4.00
C ALA A 127 -0.85 0.91 -5.32
N PHE A 128 -0.10 1.94 -5.70
CA PHE A 128 0.80 2.00 -6.83
C PHE A 128 2.22 2.15 -6.31
N PHE A 129 3.13 1.32 -6.80
CA PHE A 129 4.54 1.41 -6.46
C PHE A 129 5.41 0.97 -7.63
N PRO A 130 6.71 1.34 -7.67
CA PRO A 130 7.59 0.90 -8.74
C PRO A 130 7.68 -0.63 -8.76
N GLY A 131 7.51 -1.26 -9.92
CA GLY A 131 7.51 -2.73 -10.03
C GLY A 131 8.80 -3.38 -9.53
N GLY A 132 9.95 -2.70 -9.69
CA GLY A 132 11.23 -3.15 -9.14
C GLY A 132 11.40 -2.99 -7.62
N SER A 133 10.40 -2.45 -6.91
CA SER A 133 10.49 -2.14 -5.48
C SER A 133 10.11 -3.32 -4.59
N VAL A 134 11.10 -4.18 -4.34
CA VAL A 134 10.98 -5.39 -3.54
C VAL A 134 10.52 -5.13 -2.10
N SER A 135 11.06 -4.11 -1.44
CA SER A 135 10.75 -3.82 -0.03
C SER A 135 9.33 -3.29 0.15
N THR A 136 8.88 -2.40 -0.74
CA THR A 136 7.48 -1.92 -0.76
C THR A 136 6.53 -3.09 -0.92
N LEU A 137 6.79 -3.94 -1.92
CA LEU A 137 5.99 -5.12 -2.17
C LEU A 137 5.91 -6.03 -0.95
N ARG A 138 7.04 -6.38 -0.32
CA ARG A 138 7.04 -7.27 0.86
C ARG A 138 6.15 -6.75 1.98
N ARG A 139 6.19 -5.44 2.23
CA ARG A 139 5.33 -4.81 3.24
C ARG A 139 3.88 -4.76 2.78
N GLU A 140 3.59 -4.39 1.53
CA GLU A 140 2.22 -4.45 1.03
C GLU A 140 1.64 -5.86 1.18
N LEU A 141 2.43 -6.90 0.85
CA LEU A 141 2.03 -8.30 1.03
C LEU A 141 1.81 -8.67 2.50
N SER A 142 2.61 -8.17 3.46
CA SER A 142 2.39 -8.47 4.88
C SER A 142 1.01 -8.06 5.38
N HIS A 143 0.42 -7.01 4.79
CA HIS A 143 -0.93 -6.57 5.13
C HIS A 143 -2.04 -7.50 4.61
N TRP A 144 -1.77 -8.26 3.54
CA TRP A 144 -2.77 -9.15 2.94
C TRP A 144 -2.72 -10.59 3.48
N PHE A 145 -1.60 -11.00 4.08
CA PHE A 145 -1.36 -12.38 4.53
C PHE A 145 -1.47 -12.61 6.05
N ASP A 146 -2.11 -11.68 6.79
CA ASP A 146 -2.47 -11.78 8.22
C ASP A 146 -1.29 -12.13 9.17
N GLU A 147 -0.58 -11.08 9.61
CA GLU A 147 0.37 -10.92 10.75
C GLU A 147 1.51 -11.92 11.00
N SER A 148 1.62 -13.02 10.27
CA SER A 148 2.88 -13.76 10.20
C SER A 148 3.22 -14.04 8.75
N LEU A 149 4.19 -13.27 8.24
CA LEU A 149 4.80 -13.58 6.95
C LEU A 149 5.61 -14.88 7.01
N GLU A 150 5.95 -15.44 8.18
CA GLU A 150 6.80 -16.65 8.22
C GLU A 150 6.19 -17.85 7.47
N PRO A 151 4.92 -18.24 7.69
CA PRO A 151 4.24 -19.22 6.84
C PRO A 151 4.20 -18.88 5.35
N TYR A 152 4.32 -17.59 5.01
CA TYR A 152 4.22 -17.06 3.65
C TYR A 152 5.55 -16.56 3.11
N ARG A 153 6.66 -16.79 3.80
CA ARG A 153 7.93 -16.11 3.52
C ARG A 153 8.45 -16.53 2.15
N GLU A 154 8.41 -17.83 1.89
CA GLU A 154 8.78 -18.38 0.59
C GLU A 154 7.85 -17.86 -0.51
N LEU A 155 6.54 -17.76 -0.25
CA LEU A 155 5.58 -17.20 -1.20
C LEU A 155 5.88 -15.71 -1.48
N ALA A 156 6.11 -14.91 -0.45
CA ALA A 156 6.47 -13.50 -0.58
C ALA A 156 7.79 -13.33 -1.33
N ASP A 157 8.79 -14.17 -1.06
CA ASP A 157 10.05 -14.22 -1.78
C ASP A 157 9.83 -14.58 -3.27
N LEU A 158 8.92 -15.51 -3.57
CA LEU A 158 8.56 -15.85 -4.96
C LEU A 158 7.85 -14.70 -5.67
N ILE A 159 6.89 -14.04 -5.00
CA ILE A 159 6.19 -12.87 -5.55
C ILE A 159 7.19 -11.74 -5.83
N VAL A 160 8.18 -11.55 -4.95
CA VAL A 160 9.32 -10.64 -5.16
C VAL A 160 10.15 -11.01 -6.40
N GLU A 161 10.40 -12.30 -6.67
CA GLU A 161 11.12 -12.68 -7.89
C GLU A 161 10.32 -12.35 -9.16
N PHE A 162 8.98 -12.52 -9.12
CA PHE A 162 8.13 -12.09 -10.23
C PHE A 162 8.18 -10.57 -10.46
N THR A 163 8.17 -9.75 -9.40
CA THR A 163 8.19 -8.29 -9.56
C THR A 163 9.52 -7.76 -10.09
N LYS A 164 10.65 -8.44 -9.82
CA LYS A 164 11.93 -8.10 -10.47
C LYS A 164 11.89 -8.24 -12.00
N LYS A 165 10.93 -8.98 -12.55
CA LYS A 165 10.71 -9.12 -13.99
C LYS A 165 9.67 -8.14 -14.55
N SER A 166 9.00 -7.40 -13.67
CA SER A 166 7.99 -6.42 -14.04
C SER A 166 8.59 -5.12 -14.53
N GLN A 167 7.83 -4.38 -15.33
CA GLN A 167 8.17 -3.03 -15.78
C GLN A 167 7.11 -2.04 -15.31
N GLY A 168 7.48 -0.77 -15.21
CA GLY A 168 6.55 0.30 -14.85
C GLY A 168 6.06 0.22 -13.40
N VAL A 169 4.76 0.33 -13.24
CA VAL A 169 4.06 0.44 -11.95
C VAL A 169 3.44 -0.91 -11.62
N ALA A 170 3.71 -1.41 -10.42
CA ALA A 170 2.97 -2.49 -9.80
C ALA A 170 1.77 -1.92 -9.05
N GLU A 171 0.67 -2.66 -9.09
CA GLU A 171 -0.61 -2.21 -8.55
C GLU A 171 -1.17 -3.29 -7.63
N ILE A 172 -1.53 -2.92 -6.41
CA ILE A 172 -2.20 -3.83 -5.49
C ILE A 172 -3.52 -3.22 -5.05
N PHE A 173 -4.60 -3.95 -5.25
CA PHE A 173 -5.95 -3.45 -4.97
C PHE A 173 -6.85 -4.53 -4.41
N GLY A 174 -7.86 -4.10 -3.66
CA GLY A 174 -8.70 -5.05 -2.97
C GLY A 174 -9.55 -4.44 -1.88
N SER A 175 -10.17 -5.33 -1.11
CA SER A 175 -11.00 -4.98 0.04
C SER A 175 -10.28 -5.40 1.30
N ILE A 176 -9.75 -4.43 2.04
CA ILE A 176 -9.03 -4.68 3.31
C ILE A 176 -10.02 -5.08 4.41
N VAL A 177 -11.23 -4.57 4.30
CA VAL A 177 -12.30 -4.80 5.27
C VAL A 177 -13.42 -5.61 4.64
N ALA A 178 -13.11 -6.86 4.30
CA ALA A 178 -14.05 -7.84 3.81
C ALA A 178 -13.79 -9.18 4.50
N SER A 179 -14.81 -10.03 4.61
CA SER A 179 -14.64 -11.42 5.06
C SER A 179 -15.02 -12.38 3.93
N PRO A 180 -14.06 -13.04 3.26
CA PRO A 180 -12.61 -12.88 3.42
C PRO A 180 -12.08 -11.60 2.75
N THR A 181 -10.94 -11.12 3.24
CA THR A 181 -10.14 -10.07 2.62
C THR A 181 -9.82 -10.50 1.19
N SER A 182 -9.90 -9.60 0.22
CA SER A 182 -9.60 -9.93 -1.18
C SER A 182 -8.56 -8.99 -1.74
N PHE A 183 -7.54 -9.51 -2.41
CA PHE A 183 -6.52 -8.69 -3.06
C PHE A 183 -6.22 -9.17 -4.47
N ALA A 184 -5.74 -8.26 -5.32
CA ALA A 184 -5.12 -8.53 -6.60
C ALA A 184 -3.87 -7.66 -6.71
N LEU A 185 -2.73 -8.31 -6.87
CA LEU A 185 -1.46 -7.70 -7.27
C LEU A 185 -1.33 -7.86 -8.78
N ARG A 186 -1.30 -6.75 -9.50
CA ARG A 186 -1.19 -6.69 -10.94
C ARG A 186 0.16 -6.12 -11.35
N LEU A 187 0.84 -6.83 -12.24
CA LEU A 187 2.20 -6.54 -12.68
C LEU A 187 2.25 -6.58 -14.20
N GLN A 188 2.79 -5.54 -14.82
CA GLN A 188 3.12 -5.58 -16.24
C GLN A 188 4.40 -6.38 -16.46
N THR A 189 4.34 -7.39 -17.31
CA THR A 189 5.47 -8.27 -17.59
C THR A 189 6.27 -7.70 -18.76
N SER A 190 7.60 -7.72 -18.66
CA SER A 190 8.43 -7.40 -19.83
C SER A 190 8.19 -8.45 -20.91
N VAL A 191 8.01 -8.01 -22.15
CA VAL A 191 7.79 -8.88 -23.33
C VAL A 191 8.88 -9.95 -23.49
N ASN A 192 10.07 -9.72 -22.94
CA ASN A 192 11.21 -10.64 -22.97
C ASN A 192 11.58 -11.24 -21.60
N ALA A 193 10.73 -11.09 -20.59
CA ALA A 193 10.99 -11.67 -19.26
C ALA A 193 10.89 -13.20 -19.32
N ASP A 194 11.99 -13.88 -19.01
CA ASP A 194 11.95 -15.32 -18.72
C ASP A 194 11.40 -15.52 -17.29
N MET A 195 10.15 -15.99 -17.21
CA MET A 195 9.47 -16.37 -15.97
C MET A 195 9.51 -17.88 -15.70
N ASN A 196 10.19 -18.67 -16.56
CA ASN A 196 10.26 -20.11 -16.39
C ASN A 196 10.82 -20.56 -15.04
N PRO A 197 11.85 -19.91 -14.45
CA PRO A 197 12.34 -20.28 -13.12
C PRO A 197 11.27 -20.17 -12.03
N GLU A 198 10.50 -19.08 -12.02
CA GLU A 198 9.46 -18.83 -11.04
C GLU A 198 8.23 -19.74 -11.26
N ILE A 199 7.86 -19.98 -12.52
CA ILE A 199 6.83 -20.95 -12.90
C ILE A 199 7.23 -22.38 -12.49
N GLN A 200 8.50 -22.75 -12.66
CA GLN A 200 8.99 -24.06 -12.27
C GLN A 200 8.90 -24.27 -10.75
N LYS A 201 9.21 -23.24 -9.94
CA LYS A 201 8.99 -23.28 -8.49
C LYS A 201 7.52 -23.51 -8.14
N LEU A 202 6.59 -22.85 -8.81
CA LEU A 202 5.14 -23.09 -8.60
C LEU A 202 4.77 -24.56 -8.85
N ARG A 203 5.30 -25.15 -9.93
CA ARG A 203 5.06 -26.57 -10.25
C ARG A 203 5.67 -27.51 -9.20
N GLU A 204 6.87 -27.20 -8.72
CA GLU A 204 7.55 -27.96 -7.64
C GLU A 204 6.77 -27.90 -6.33
N TRP A 205 6.14 -26.77 -6.04
CA TRP A 205 5.24 -26.61 -4.89
C TRP A 205 3.85 -27.25 -5.09
N GLY A 206 3.64 -27.94 -6.22
CA GLY A 206 2.41 -28.66 -6.51
C GLY A 206 1.26 -27.76 -6.98
N ALA A 207 1.55 -26.58 -7.54
CA ALA A 207 0.52 -25.73 -8.11
C ALA A 207 -0.25 -26.45 -9.22
N LYS A 208 -1.57 -26.39 -9.15
CA LYS A 208 -2.45 -26.94 -10.18
C LYS A 208 -2.45 -25.99 -11.38
N HIS A 209 -2.02 -26.49 -12.53
CA HIS A 209 -1.96 -25.73 -13.77
C HIS A 209 -3.17 -25.99 -14.67
N TYR A 210 -3.81 -24.94 -15.18
CA TYR A 210 -4.89 -25.00 -16.16
C TYR A 210 -5.02 -23.67 -16.92
N ASN A 211 -5.81 -23.65 -17.99
CA ASN A 211 -6.11 -22.44 -18.76
C ASN A 211 -7.58 -22.08 -18.60
N THR A 212 -7.88 -20.81 -18.34
CA THR A 212 -9.27 -20.30 -18.26
C THR A 212 -9.32 -18.83 -18.62
N ASN A 213 -10.37 -18.39 -19.33
CA ASN A 213 -10.63 -16.99 -19.66
C ASN A 213 -9.44 -16.21 -20.27
N GLY A 214 -8.57 -16.89 -21.04
CA GLY A 214 -7.39 -16.28 -21.67
C GLY A 214 -6.13 -16.26 -20.80
N PHE A 215 -6.22 -16.71 -19.54
CA PHE A 215 -5.09 -16.83 -18.63
C PHE A 215 -4.53 -18.25 -18.57
N GLU A 216 -3.21 -18.34 -18.47
CA GLU A 216 -2.50 -19.49 -17.93
C GLU A 216 -2.51 -19.37 -16.40
N VAL A 217 -3.12 -20.34 -15.71
CA VAL A 217 -3.39 -20.26 -14.27
C VAL A 217 -2.59 -21.29 -13.50
N TYR A 218 -1.89 -20.82 -12.47
CA TYR A 218 -1.26 -21.64 -11.45
C TYR A 218 -1.97 -21.43 -10.11
N GLU A 219 -2.72 -22.43 -9.66
CA GLU A 219 -3.41 -22.44 -8.37
C GLU A 219 -2.54 -23.12 -7.32
N LEU A 220 -2.04 -22.34 -6.36
CA LEU A 220 -1.30 -22.82 -5.21
C LEU A 220 -2.23 -22.88 -3.99
N LYS A 221 -2.31 -24.06 -3.35
CA LYS A 221 -3.07 -24.23 -2.12
C LYS A 221 -2.14 -24.05 -0.92
N SER A 222 -2.29 -22.95 -0.18
CA SER A 222 -1.67 -22.75 1.12
C SER A 222 -2.48 -23.45 2.22
N ILE A 223 -1.92 -23.48 3.44
CA ILE A 223 -2.56 -24.02 4.65
C ILE A 223 -3.84 -23.23 4.99
N PHE A 224 -3.87 -21.93 4.68
CA PHE A 224 -4.96 -21.03 5.07
C PHE A 224 -5.86 -20.59 3.90
N GLU A 225 -5.32 -20.51 2.68
CA GLU A 225 -6.05 -19.98 1.53
C GLU A 225 -5.53 -20.52 0.18
N LYS A 226 -6.22 -20.16 -0.91
CA LYS A 226 -5.76 -20.43 -2.28
C LYS A 226 -5.20 -19.15 -2.88
N ILE A 227 -4.02 -19.25 -3.48
CA ILE A 227 -3.39 -18.16 -4.22
C ILE A 227 -3.33 -18.56 -5.69
N TYR A 228 -3.73 -17.65 -6.55
CA TYR A 228 -3.80 -17.82 -7.99
C TYR A 228 -2.80 -16.88 -8.65
N PHE A 229 -2.00 -17.43 -9.55
CA PHE A 229 -1.14 -16.68 -10.46
C PHE A 229 -1.79 -16.79 -11.85
N LEU A 230 -2.32 -15.68 -12.35
CA LEU A 230 -2.96 -15.57 -13.66
C LEU A 230 -1.97 -14.88 -14.59
N LEU A 231 -1.42 -15.61 -15.54
CA LEU A 231 -0.50 -15.09 -16.54
C LEU A 231 -1.21 -14.91 -17.87
N ASP A 232 -1.05 -13.75 -18.47
CA ASP A 232 -1.27 -13.55 -19.89
C ASP A 232 0.03 -13.08 -20.59
N LYS A 233 -0.07 -12.61 -21.83
CA LYS A 233 1.10 -12.21 -22.62
C LYS A 233 1.82 -10.96 -22.10
N THR A 234 1.16 -10.15 -21.29
CA THR A 234 1.58 -8.79 -20.91
C THR A 234 1.40 -8.49 -19.43
N GLU A 235 0.66 -9.34 -18.72
CA GLU A 235 0.26 -9.12 -17.33
C GLU A 235 0.39 -10.41 -16.52
N LEU A 236 0.82 -10.23 -15.27
CA LEU A 236 0.72 -11.23 -14.22
C LEU A 236 -0.18 -10.65 -13.11
N VAL A 237 -1.23 -11.41 -12.77
CA VAL A 237 -2.09 -11.13 -11.63
C VAL A 237 -1.86 -12.19 -10.56
N ILE A 238 -1.57 -11.76 -9.34
CA ILE A 238 -1.46 -12.62 -8.16
C ILE A 238 -2.61 -12.25 -7.21
N THR A 239 -3.49 -13.20 -6.91
CA THR A 239 -4.73 -12.92 -6.16
C THR A 239 -5.16 -14.11 -5.32
N ASN A 240 -5.92 -13.86 -4.26
CA ASN A 240 -6.63 -14.92 -3.52
C ASN A 240 -8.05 -15.21 -4.06
N LEU A 241 -8.42 -14.60 -5.18
CA LEU A 241 -9.68 -14.83 -5.88
C LEU A 241 -9.54 -15.88 -6.96
N SER A 242 -10.58 -16.69 -7.16
CA SER A 242 -10.67 -17.54 -8.35
C SER A 242 -10.62 -16.67 -9.62
N PRO A 243 -10.12 -17.20 -10.76
CA PRO A 243 -10.09 -16.44 -12.01
C PRO A 243 -11.46 -15.87 -12.40
N GLU A 244 -12.52 -16.64 -12.18
CA GLU A 244 -13.90 -16.21 -12.45
C GLU A 244 -14.34 -15.07 -11.51
N ASP A 245 -14.04 -15.17 -10.21
CA ASP A 245 -14.38 -14.12 -9.25
C ASP A 245 -13.57 -12.84 -9.46
N TYR A 246 -12.28 -12.96 -9.79
CA TYR A 246 -11.42 -11.83 -10.15
C TYR A 246 -12.02 -11.05 -11.31
N LEU A 247 -12.31 -11.73 -12.43
CA LEU A 247 -12.89 -11.11 -13.62
C LEU A 247 -14.28 -10.52 -13.33
N LYS A 248 -15.11 -11.21 -12.56
CA LYS A 248 -16.42 -10.69 -12.15
C LYS A 248 -16.27 -9.39 -11.37
N ARG A 249 -15.41 -9.34 -10.36
CA ARG A 249 -15.18 -8.14 -9.55
C ARG A 249 -14.56 -7.01 -10.37
N LEU A 250 -13.57 -7.31 -11.21
CA LEU A 250 -12.94 -6.34 -12.10
C LEU A 250 -13.94 -5.72 -13.09
N SER A 251 -14.84 -6.53 -13.65
CA SER A 251 -15.86 -6.05 -14.58
C SER A 251 -16.84 -5.05 -13.94
N ALA A 252 -17.19 -5.29 -12.67
CA ALA A 252 -18.01 -4.42 -11.83
C ALA A 252 -17.22 -3.29 -11.13
N GLY A 253 -15.89 -3.30 -11.29
CA GLY A 253 -14.99 -2.30 -10.75
C GLY A 253 -15.21 -0.93 -11.37
N LYS A 254 -14.66 0.08 -10.71
CA LYS A 254 -14.70 1.47 -11.15
C LYS A 254 -13.32 1.89 -11.64
N LYS A 255 -13.30 2.81 -12.60
CA LYS A 255 -12.07 3.50 -12.94
C LYS A 255 -11.77 4.56 -11.90
N LEU A 256 -10.48 4.87 -11.69
CA LEU A 256 -10.08 5.92 -10.76
C LEU A 256 -10.42 7.30 -11.30
N GLU A 257 -10.35 7.50 -12.62
CA GLU A 257 -10.79 8.73 -13.27
C GLU A 257 -12.28 9.05 -13.03
N ASP A 258 -13.09 8.02 -12.77
CA ASP A 258 -14.52 8.13 -12.45
C ASP A 258 -14.80 8.16 -10.94
N ASN A 259 -13.77 8.13 -10.09
CA ASN A 259 -13.92 8.15 -8.63
C ASN A 259 -13.75 9.57 -8.09
N ASP A 260 -14.87 10.24 -7.81
CA ASP A 260 -14.90 11.62 -7.33
C ASP A 260 -13.97 11.87 -6.12
N ARG A 261 -13.88 10.91 -5.19
CA ARG A 261 -13.04 11.04 -3.98
C ARG A 261 -11.56 11.03 -4.34
N TYR A 262 -11.18 10.10 -5.22
CA TYR A 262 -9.82 9.99 -5.72
C TYR A 262 -9.44 11.24 -6.51
N VAL A 263 -10.28 11.64 -7.47
CA VAL A 263 -10.06 12.82 -8.32
C VAL A 263 -9.94 14.10 -7.49
N TYR A 264 -10.80 14.27 -6.47
CA TYR A 264 -10.73 15.41 -5.56
C TYR A 264 -9.38 15.49 -4.85
N LEU A 265 -8.89 14.38 -4.28
CA LEU A 265 -7.60 14.31 -3.59
C LEU A 265 -6.41 14.44 -4.56
N LYS A 266 -6.50 13.84 -5.74
CA LYS A 266 -5.44 13.83 -6.76
C LYS A 266 -5.19 15.22 -7.36
N ASN A 267 -6.25 15.99 -7.58
CA ASN A 267 -6.16 17.37 -8.12
C ASN A 267 -5.40 18.35 -7.21
N MET A 268 -5.14 17.98 -5.96
CA MET A 268 -4.38 18.81 -5.01
C MET A 268 -2.85 18.68 -5.18
N TYR A 269 -2.34 17.82 -6.09
CA TYR A 269 -0.92 17.48 -6.16
C TYR A 269 -0.30 17.40 -7.56
N LYS A 270 1.04 17.31 -7.56
CA LYS A 270 1.86 16.95 -8.72
C LYS A 270 1.43 15.59 -9.28
N THR A 271 1.42 15.51 -10.60
CA THR A 271 1.02 14.34 -11.39
C THR A 271 1.97 13.15 -11.24
N GLU A 272 3.25 13.42 -11.03
CA GLU A 272 4.29 12.41 -10.89
C GLU A 272 4.62 12.17 -9.42
N ASN A 273 4.67 10.89 -9.04
CA ASN A 273 5.10 10.44 -7.73
C ASN A 273 5.87 9.11 -7.88
N ILE A 274 6.46 8.61 -6.82
CA ILE A 274 7.13 7.31 -6.76
C ILE A 274 6.10 6.23 -6.40
N ALA A 275 5.39 6.45 -5.29
CA ALA A 275 4.35 5.58 -4.80
C ALA A 275 3.08 6.37 -4.45
N GLU A 276 1.94 5.71 -4.50
CA GLU A 276 0.63 6.29 -4.21
C GLU A 276 -0.28 5.24 -3.57
N VAL A 277 -0.99 5.61 -2.50
CA VAL A 277 -1.95 4.73 -1.84
C VAL A 277 -3.27 5.47 -1.69
N PHE A 278 -4.34 4.89 -2.22
CA PHE A 278 -5.70 5.39 -2.10
C PHE A 278 -6.55 4.42 -1.29
N VAL A 279 -7.27 4.96 -0.31
CA VAL A 279 -8.20 4.20 0.53
C VAL A 279 -9.56 4.89 0.53
N ASN A 280 -10.58 4.16 0.09
CA ASN A 280 -11.96 4.62 0.17
C ASN A 280 -12.53 4.31 1.56
N LEU A 281 -12.25 5.22 2.49
CA LEU A 281 -12.74 5.14 3.87
C LEU A 281 -14.28 5.11 3.94
N GLY A 282 -14.97 5.80 3.02
CA GLY A 282 -16.43 5.77 2.93
C GLY A 282 -17.02 4.38 2.73
N ASP A 283 -16.41 3.58 1.83
CA ASP A 283 -16.84 2.19 1.60
C ASP A 283 -16.53 1.31 2.83
N ILE A 284 -15.37 1.52 3.46
CA ILE A 284 -15.01 0.83 4.71
C ILE A 284 -16.03 1.13 5.83
N PHE A 285 -16.42 2.39 6.01
CA PHE A 285 -17.42 2.76 7.02
C PHE A 285 -18.79 2.17 6.72
N TYR A 286 -19.15 2.08 5.45
CA TYR A 286 -20.40 1.46 5.05
C TYR A 286 -20.37 -0.05 5.34
N ASP A 287 -19.30 -0.75 4.98
CA ASP A 287 -19.18 -2.20 5.16
C ASP A 287 -19.11 -2.59 6.64
N LEU A 288 -18.45 -1.78 7.49
CA LEU A 288 -18.29 -2.06 8.91
C LEU A 288 -19.46 -1.61 9.78
N LEU A 289 -19.96 -0.40 9.52
CA LEU A 289 -20.86 0.31 10.43
C LEU A 289 -22.21 0.63 9.79
N GLY A 290 -22.40 0.34 8.50
CA GLY A 290 -23.57 0.77 7.72
C GLY A 290 -23.64 2.29 7.55
N MET A 291 -22.54 3.00 7.83
CA MET A 291 -22.50 4.46 7.82
C MET A 291 -22.08 4.96 6.44
N LYS A 292 -22.91 5.83 5.84
CA LYS A 292 -22.52 6.57 4.65
C LYS A 292 -21.64 7.73 5.06
N ALA A 293 -20.35 7.61 4.80
CA ALA A 293 -19.38 8.68 4.99
C ALA A 293 -18.79 9.07 3.62
N ASP A 294 -18.59 10.36 3.42
CA ASP A 294 -17.93 10.89 2.23
C ASP A 294 -16.51 11.27 2.60
N THR A 295 -15.64 10.27 2.57
CA THR A 295 -14.29 10.36 3.12
C THR A 295 -13.37 9.40 2.41
N ALA A 296 -12.13 9.82 2.21
CA ALA A 296 -11.08 9.00 1.64
C ALA A 296 -9.70 9.47 2.10
N LEU A 297 -8.73 8.59 1.93
CA LEU A 297 -7.33 8.86 2.21
C LEU A 297 -6.53 8.70 0.93
N LEU A 298 -5.64 9.66 0.66
CA LEU A 298 -4.63 9.57 -0.40
C LEU A 298 -3.27 9.84 0.22
N TYR A 299 -2.36 8.90 0.04
CA TYR A 299 -0.95 9.06 0.30
C TYR A 299 -0.18 9.11 -1.01
N THR A 300 0.84 9.97 -1.09
CA THR A 300 1.80 9.99 -2.19
C THR A 300 3.22 10.17 -1.64
N GLU A 301 4.17 9.48 -2.25
CA GLU A 301 5.60 9.63 -2.02
C GLU A 301 6.25 10.20 -3.27
N SER A 302 7.05 11.25 -3.17
CA SER A 302 7.73 11.88 -4.31
C SER A 302 9.11 12.38 -3.91
N MET A 303 9.95 12.75 -4.88
CA MET A 303 11.26 13.32 -4.61
C MET A 303 11.51 14.61 -5.39
N GLU A 304 12.11 15.60 -4.74
CA GLU A 304 12.61 16.82 -5.36
C GLU A 304 13.97 16.59 -6.03
N GLU A 305 14.35 17.46 -6.97
CA GLU A 305 15.66 17.41 -7.66
C GLU A 305 16.86 17.52 -6.71
N ASN A 306 16.68 18.16 -5.55
CA ASN A 306 17.71 18.26 -4.51
C ASN A 306 17.87 16.95 -3.71
N GLY A 307 17.00 15.95 -3.93
CA GLY A 307 17.00 14.66 -3.24
C GLY A 307 16.11 14.61 -1.99
N ASN A 308 15.36 15.67 -1.69
CA ASN A 308 14.40 15.64 -0.59
C ASN A 308 13.22 14.75 -0.94
N LEU A 309 12.89 13.82 -0.06
CA LEU A 309 11.65 13.07 -0.18
C LEU A 309 10.49 13.86 0.41
N ILE A 310 9.38 13.85 -0.30
CA ILE A 310 8.13 14.45 0.12
C ILE A 310 7.10 13.34 0.25
N HIS A 311 6.60 13.18 1.47
CA HIS A 311 5.49 12.30 1.78
C HIS A 311 4.28 13.18 2.04
N SER A 312 3.17 12.83 1.40
CA SER A 312 1.99 13.66 1.40
C SER A 312 0.80 12.76 1.73
N LEU A 313 0.15 13.05 2.85
CA LEU A 313 -1.04 12.36 3.31
C LEU A 313 -2.19 13.38 3.31
N ARG A 314 -3.28 13.03 2.64
CA ARG A 314 -4.54 13.75 2.69
C ARG A 314 -5.63 12.84 3.15
N VAL A 315 -6.43 13.35 4.08
CA VAL A 315 -7.67 12.72 4.52
C VAL A 315 -8.72 13.80 4.43
N TYR A 316 -9.89 13.48 3.87
CA TYR A 316 -11.07 14.32 4.02
C TYR A 316 -12.22 13.45 4.49
#